data_AF-A0A2E2N5A3-F1
#
_entry.id   AF-A0A2E2N5A3-F1
#
_cell.length_a   1.000
_cell.length_b   1.000
_cell.length_c   1.000
_cell.angle_alpha   90.00
_cell.angle_beta   90.00
_cell.angle_gamma   90.00
#
_symmetry.space_group_name_H-M   'P 1'
#
loop_
_entity.id
_entity.type
_entity.pdbx_description
1 polymer ?
#
loop_
_entity_poly.entity_id
_entity_poly.type
_entity_poly.pdbx_seq_one_letter_code
_entity_poly.pdbx_strand_id
1 'polypeptide(L)'
;MPNIPTYTQPAANDANTDDPATSAPDAQSASRANPPVRIEGHALVFFAFDIGFQVDLDAAEPLVREATRRRVVRARRPAPVWFDYSPPPLRLLVEGETVEVAGLQTDPAAEILIYDFGAALLTYRLPLPPDLAELPRLGTSLYSHAGLEADARLRVARVLDAIRPVVERPRLAEAVEDYAVFAITSWGDNSPPDILETHRAVIAQAIEAERVTLSKAQILRATDATMTYAESDLAVIDWNAAVLFDAEPDDVISVLQHANIELLELRVLDHELDAILDHADETLAALTSSRFWPAFASSGMLRRFASVQTDAAVMFEGVNNAIKLLGNQYLARLYRVAATRLDLPAWQASVQRKLEATESLYQKMSDSTSTKRLEVLEWVIIILITVSIVLPFTPWYH
;
A
#
# COMPACT_ATOMS: atom_id res chain seq x y z
N MET A 1 -47.04 17.88 66.46
CA MET A 1 -46.36 17.22 67.59
C MET A 1 -45.47 16.12 67.03
N PRO A 2 -44.24 15.92 67.53
CA PRO A 2 -43.41 16.77 68.40
C PRO A 2 -42.03 17.03 67.74
N ASN A 3 -41.08 17.84 68.21
CA ASN A 3 -40.95 18.74 69.36
C ASN A 3 -39.86 19.78 69.00
N ILE A 4 -40.06 21.01 69.46
CA ILE A 4 -39.05 22.08 69.51
C ILE A 4 -38.21 21.87 70.80
N PRO A 5 -36.98 22.40 70.89
CA PRO A 5 -36.84 23.48 71.87
C PRO A 5 -36.09 24.70 71.33
N THR A 6 -36.72 25.84 71.61
CA THR A 6 -36.26 27.21 71.44
C THR A 6 -35.32 27.53 72.60
N TYR A 7 -34.24 28.28 72.34
CA TYR A 7 -33.65 29.13 73.36
C TYR A 7 -33.33 30.51 72.77
N THR A 8 -33.60 31.51 73.60
CA THR A 8 -33.80 32.92 73.26
C THR A 8 -32.50 33.72 73.32
N GLN A 9 -32.43 34.71 72.43
CA GLN A 9 -31.57 35.91 72.25
C GLN A 9 -30.96 36.57 73.52
N PRO A 10 -29.90 37.42 73.39
CA PRO A 10 -30.11 38.81 72.94
C PRO A 10 -29.03 39.44 72.05
N ALA A 11 -29.40 40.62 71.54
CA ALA A 11 -28.76 41.48 70.54
C ALA A 11 -27.47 42.20 70.98
N ALA A 12 -26.62 42.51 70.00
CA ALA A 12 -25.85 43.77 69.84
C ALA A 12 -25.14 43.72 68.47
N ASN A 13 -25.50 44.57 67.52
CA ASN A 13 -24.78 45.81 67.16
C ASN A 13 -23.36 45.57 66.63
N ASP A 14 -23.18 45.77 65.31
CA ASP A 14 -22.38 46.87 64.74
C ASP A 14 -21.80 46.52 63.37
N ALA A 15 -21.99 47.45 62.44
CA ALA A 15 -21.42 47.46 61.11
C ALA A 15 -19.97 47.99 61.15
N ASN A 16 -19.06 47.33 60.43
CA ASN A 16 -17.80 47.85 59.85
C ASN A 16 -17.09 46.68 59.13
N THR A 17 -16.97 46.64 57.80
CA THR A 17 -15.91 47.21 56.93
C THR A 17 -14.48 46.69 57.18
N ASP A 18 -13.88 46.22 56.07
CA ASP A 18 -12.46 45.85 55.81
C ASP A 18 -11.95 44.60 56.56
N ASP A 19 -11.36 43.55 55.96
CA ASP A 19 -10.31 43.41 54.92
C ASP A 19 -10.14 41.88 54.65
N PRO A 20 -9.20 41.30 53.86
CA PRO A 20 -8.58 41.67 52.59
C PRO A 20 -8.76 40.58 51.49
N ALA A 21 -8.32 40.94 50.28
CA ALA A 21 -8.25 40.12 49.09
C ALA A 21 -7.64 38.71 49.28
N THR A 22 -8.40 37.68 48.92
CA THR A 22 -7.87 36.36 48.57
C THR A 22 -7.62 36.36 47.06
N SER A 23 -6.36 36.52 46.67
CA SER A 23 -5.90 36.41 45.29
C SER A 23 -6.07 34.97 44.79
N ALA A 24 -7.10 34.75 43.98
CA ALA A 24 -7.19 33.58 43.11
C ALA A 24 -6.08 33.68 42.04
N PRO A 25 -5.36 32.59 41.72
CA PRO A 25 -4.41 32.62 40.63
C PRO A 25 -5.15 32.74 39.29
N ASP A 26 -4.73 33.71 38.49
CA ASP A 26 -5.22 34.00 37.15
C ASP A 26 -5.25 32.73 36.28
N ALA A 27 -6.46 32.24 36.01
CA ALA A 27 -6.76 31.37 34.89
C ALA A 27 -6.74 32.19 33.59
N GLN A 28 -5.58 32.75 33.24
CA GLN A 28 -5.27 33.30 31.92
C GLN A 28 -4.22 32.42 31.24
N SER A 29 -4.55 31.14 31.07
CA SER A 29 -4.00 30.35 29.97
C SER A 29 -4.82 30.67 28.72
N ALA A 30 -4.72 31.92 28.26
CA ALA A 30 -5.22 32.28 26.94
C ALA A 30 -4.46 31.40 25.93
N SER A 31 -5.19 30.57 25.20
CA SER A 31 -4.70 29.88 24.01
C SER A 31 -4.11 30.95 23.08
N ARG A 32 -2.79 31.12 23.11
CA ARG A 32 -2.08 31.82 22.05
C ARG A 32 -2.24 30.93 20.84
N ALA A 33 -3.18 31.27 19.96
CA ALA A 33 -3.24 30.67 18.64
C ALA A 33 -1.87 30.88 17.99
N ASN A 34 -1.22 29.78 17.60
CA ASN A 34 0.07 29.85 16.94
C ASN A 34 -0.04 30.72 15.68
N PRO A 35 1.00 31.50 15.34
CA PRO A 35 0.96 32.38 14.18
C PRO A 35 0.64 31.57 12.91
N PRO A 36 -0.14 32.12 11.96
CA PRO A 36 -0.48 31.41 10.73
C PRO A 36 0.77 31.16 9.89
N VAL A 37 0.93 29.93 9.40
CA VAL A 37 2.00 29.54 8.49
C VAL A 37 1.44 29.46 7.08
N ARG A 38 1.94 30.33 6.20
CA ARG A 38 1.65 30.29 4.76
C ARG A 38 2.50 29.23 4.09
N ILE A 39 1.88 28.47 3.19
CA ILE A 39 2.51 27.39 2.44
C ILE A 39 2.18 27.48 0.96
N GLU A 40 3.11 27.04 0.11
CA GLU A 40 2.90 26.80 -1.31
C GLU A 40 3.42 25.41 -1.68
N GLY A 41 2.84 24.82 -2.71
CA GLY A 41 3.21 23.49 -3.20
C GLY A 41 2.00 22.72 -3.72
N HIS A 42 2.10 21.40 -3.69
CA HIS A 42 1.11 20.51 -4.28
C HIS A 42 0.78 19.31 -3.39
N ALA A 43 -0.48 18.90 -3.38
CA ALA A 43 -0.85 17.57 -2.93
C ALA A 43 -0.76 16.62 -4.12
N LEU A 44 -0.12 15.47 -3.91
CA LEU A 44 -0.08 14.36 -4.85
C LEU A 44 -0.92 13.22 -4.29
N VAL A 45 -1.69 12.58 -5.16
CA VAL A 45 -2.54 11.44 -4.78
C VAL A 45 -2.23 10.29 -5.70
N PHE A 46 -1.73 9.21 -5.13
CA PHE A 46 -1.33 8.00 -5.82
C PHE A 46 -2.49 7.03 -5.84
N PHE A 47 -2.65 6.32 -6.96
CA PHE A 47 -3.49 5.14 -7.06
C PHE A 47 -2.69 4.06 -7.81
N ALA A 48 -2.31 3.01 -7.09
CA ALA A 48 -1.61 1.87 -7.67
C ALA A 48 -2.61 0.76 -7.99
N PHE A 49 -2.51 0.21 -9.21
CA PHE A 49 -3.33 -0.89 -9.69
C PHE A 49 -2.47 -2.01 -10.24
N ASP A 50 -2.89 -3.25 -10.01
CA ASP A 50 -2.40 -4.40 -10.76
C ASP A 50 -3.16 -4.48 -12.09
N ILE A 51 -2.40 -4.51 -13.19
CA ILE A 51 -2.89 -4.49 -14.56
C ILE A 51 -2.60 -5.79 -15.35
N GLY A 52 -1.87 -6.73 -14.76
CA GLY A 52 -1.47 -7.98 -15.39
C GLY A 52 -0.25 -8.61 -14.71
N PHE A 53 0.25 -9.71 -15.28
CA PHE A 53 1.41 -10.41 -14.74
C PHE A 53 2.74 -9.78 -15.16
N GLN A 54 2.92 -9.55 -16.47
CA GLN A 54 4.10 -8.89 -17.02
C GLN A 54 3.71 -8.00 -18.20
N VAL A 55 4.47 -6.94 -18.43
CA VAL A 55 4.27 -5.97 -19.51
C VAL A 55 5.57 -5.81 -20.28
N ASP A 56 5.53 -6.06 -21.59
CA ASP A 56 6.61 -5.67 -22.49
C ASP A 56 6.55 -4.16 -22.71
N LEU A 57 7.33 -3.41 -21.93
CA LEU A 57 7.32 -1.94 -21.93
C LEU A 57 7.80 -1.35 -23.28
N ASP A 58 8.74 -2.00 -23.95
CA ASP A 58 9.26 -1.58 -25.25
C ASP A 58 8.18 -1.72 -26.33
N ALA A 59 7.39 -2.81 -26.27
CA ALA A 59 6.26 -3.02 -27.16
C ALA A 59 5.01 -2.19 -26.77
N ALA A 60 4.87 -1.81 -25.50
CA ALA A 60 3.77 -0.97 -25.00
C ALA A 60 3.88 0.49 -25.45
N GLU A 61 5.09 1.06 -25.47
CA GLU A 61 5.31 2.47 -25.84
C GLU A 61 4.67 2.88 -27.19
N PRO A 62 4.88 2.15 -28.31
CA PRO A 62 4.27 2.52 -29.58
C PRO A 62 2.73 2.39 -29.57
N LEU A 63 2.17 1.40 -28.87
CA LEU A 63 0.72 1.18 -28.80
C LEU A 63 0.01 2.33 -28.09
N VAL A 64 0.58 2.82 -26.98
CA VAL A 64 0.02 3.99 -26.29
C VAL A 64 0.14 5.24 -27.14
N ARG A 65 1.26 5.44 -27.85
CA ARG A 65 1.41 6.59 -28.77
C ARG A 65 0.34 6.61 -29.86
N GLU A 66 0.06 5.46 -30.46
CA GLU A 66 -0.93 5.32 -31.52
C GLU A 66 -2.37 5.46 -31.02
N ALA A 67 -2.73 4.73 -29.96
CA ALA A 67 -4.10 4.71 -29.44
C ALA A 67 -4.55 6.07 -28.90
N THR A 68 -3.61 6.86 -28.39
CA THR A 68 -3.97 7.98 -27.54
C THR A 68 -4.05 9.32 -28.29
N ARG A 69 -3.45 9.51 -29.49
CA ARG A 69 -3.21 10.86 -30.10
C ARG A 69 -2.67 11.90 -29.09
N ARG A 70 -2.13 11.46 -27.95
CA ARG A 70 -1.72 12.28 -26.81
C ARG A 70 -0.20 12.41 -26.85
N ARG A 71 0.30 13.53 -26.30
CA ARG A 71 1.73 13.72 -26.11
C ARG A 71 2.22 12.65 -25.13
N VAL A 72 2.78 11.55 -25.66
CA VAL A 72 3.78 10.79 -24.91
C VAL A 72 4.97 11.72 -24.77
N VAL A 73 4.91 12.54 -23.72
CA VAL A 73 6.06 13.32 -23.31
C VAL A 73 7.01 12.28 -22.74
N ARG A 74 8.09 11.97 -23.44
CA ARG A 74 9.33 11.57 -22.75
C ARG A 74 9.59 12.69 -21.77
N ALA A 75 9.12 12.54 -20.53
CA ALA A 75 9.49 13.49 -19.50
C ALA A 75 11.00 13.44 -19.45
N ARG A 76 11.62 14.59 -19.70
CA ARG A 76 13.07 14.76 -19.84
C ARG A 76 13.85 14.51 -18.54
N ARG A 77 13.19 13.98 -17.52
CA ARG A 77 13.85 13.42 -16.35
C ARG A 77 13.79 11.90 -16.49
N PRO A 78 14.94 11.23 -16.70
CA PRO A 78 15.07 9.82 -16.36
C PRO A 78 14.47 9.61 -14.97
N ALA A 79 13.98 8.40 -14.66
CA ALA A 79 13.86 8.00 -13.26
C ALA A 79 15.15 8.43 -12.53
N PRO A 80 15.06 8.94 -11.29
CA PRO A 80 16.23 9.48 -10.63
C PRO A 80 17.40 8.49 -10.71
N VAL A 81 18.62 8.96 -10.91
CA VAL A 81 19.79 8.15 -11.35
C VAL A 81 20.12 6.97 -10.39
N TRP A 82 19.54 6.96 -9.19
CA TRP A 82 19.63 5.90 -8.18
C TRP A 82 18.46 4.91 -8.17
N PHE A 83 17.57 4.94 -9.14
CA PHE A 83 16.65 3.84 -9.39
C PHE A 83 17.20 3.03 -10.56
N ASP A 84 17.80 1.88 -10.27
CA ASP A 84 18.23 0.91 -11.30
C ASP A 84 17.05 0.04 -11.73
N TYR A 85 15.95 0.68 -12.19
CA TYR A 85 14.85 -0.03 -12.82
C TYR A 85 15.35 -0.60 -14.16
N SER A 86 15.31 -1.91 -14.30
CA SER A 86 15.68 -2.60 -15.53
C SER A 86 14.58 -3.57 -15.93
N PRO A 87 13.68 -3.18 -16.86
CA PRO A 87 13.61 -1.90 -17.59
C PRO A 87 12.99 -0.73 -16.77
N PRO A 88 13.24 0.53 -17.16
CA PRO A 88 12.59 1.69 -16.54
C PRO A 88 11.08 1.72 -16.82
N PRO A 89 10.24 2.16 -15.87
CA PRO A 89 8.80 2.20 -16.05
C PRO A 89 8.40 3.13 -17.21
N LEU A 90 7.36 2.74 -17.96
CA LEU A 90 6.79 3.55 -19.02
C LEU A 90 5.99 4.70 -18.41
N ARG A 91 6.46 5.93 -18.63
CA ARG A 91 5.83 7.16 -18.13
C ARG A 91 4.92 7.79 -19.17
N LEU A 92 3.68 8.03 -18.77
CA LEU A 92 2.61 8.58 -19.61
C LEU A 92 1.98 9.79 -18.93
N LEU A 93 1.52 10.74 -19.73
CA LEU A 93 0.68 11.85 -19.27
C LEU A 93 -0.70 11.72 -19.92
N VAL A 94 -1.73 11.51 -19.10
CA VAL A 94 -3.10 11.23 -19.55
C VAL A 94 -4.03 12.38 -19.18
N GLU A 95 -4.40 13.13 -20.21
CA GLU A 95 -5.44 14.17 -20.15
C GLU A 95 -6.83 13.58 -19.87
N GLY A 96 -7.62 14.31 -19.08
CA GLY A 96 -9.02 14.01 -18.80
C GLY A 96 -9.69 15.15 -18.03
N GLU A 97 -10.88 14.88 -17.50
CA GLU A 97 -11.63 15.87 -16.73
C GLU A 97 -10.96 16.14 -15.37
N THR A 98 -11.11 17.34 -14.83
CA THR A 98 -10.61 17.63 -13.48
C THR A 98 -11.57 17.04 -12.46
N VAL A 99 -11.02 16.52 -11.37
CA VAL A 99 -11.82 16.02 -10.24
C VAL A 99 -11.78 17.08 -9.14
N GLU A 100 -12.94 17.45 -8.62
CA GLU A 100 -13.04 18.38 -7.50
C GLU A 100 -12.82 17.65 -6.17
N VAL A 101 -11.94 18.19 -5.33
CA VAL A 101 -11.71 17.73 -3.96
C VAL A 101 -11.63 18.95 -3.05
N ALA A 102 -12.49 19.02 -2.05
CA ALA A 102 -12.49 20.10 -1.06
C ALA A 102 -12.58 21.53 -1.67
N GLY A 103 -13.20 21.68 -2.85
CA GLY A 103 -13.27 22.94 -3.60
C GLY A 103 -12.01 23.27 -4.42
N LEU A 104 -11.02 22.37 -4.43
CA LEU A 104 -9.82 22.42 -5.26
C LEU A 104 -9.99 21.47 -6.44
N GLN A 105 -9.28 21.75 -7.54
CA GLN A 105 -9.34 20.92 -8.75
C GLN A 105 -8.00 20.23 -8.96
N THR A 106 -8.04 18.98 -9.44
CA THR A 106 -6.84 18.34 -9.98
C THR A 106 -6.34 19.05 -11.23
N ASP A 107 -5.06 18.90 -11.53
CA ASP A 107 -4.56 19.15 -12.88
C ASP A 107 -5.36 18.25 -13.88
N PRO A 108 -5.64 18.74 -15.10
CA PRO A 108 -6.40 17.97 -16.11
C PRO A 108 -5.66 16.73 -16.59
N ALA A 109 -4.33 16.78 -16.53
CA ALA A 109 -3.43 15.73 -16.91
C ALA A 109 -2.92 14.99 -15.66
N ALA A 110 -3.12 13.67 -15.61
CA ALA A 110 -2.56 12.80 -14.58
C ALA A 110 -1.37 12.03 -15.14
N GLU A 111 -0.37 11.79 -14.31
CA GLU A 111 0.76 10.95 -14.67
C GLU A 111 0.41 9.48 -14.44
N ILE A 112 0.83 8.60 -15.35
CA ILE A 112 0.76 7.14 -15.16
C ILE A 112 2.14 6.57 -15.40
N LEU A 113 2.65 5.81 -14.43
CA LEU A 113 3.83 4.95 -14.56
C LEU A 113 3.37 3.51 -14.71
N ILE A 114 3.86 2.81 -15.74
CA ILE A 114 3.60 1.38 -15.94
C ILE A 114 4.90 0.62 -15.72
N TYR A 115 4.85 -0.40 -14.88
CA TYR A 115 5.98 -1.26 -14.55
C TYR A 115 5.89 -2.57 -15.33
N ASP A 116 7.05 -3.17 -15.60
CA ASP A 116 7.20 -4.41 -16.36
C ASP A 116 6.62 -5.62 -15.63
N PHE A 117 6.51 -5.57 -14.30
CA PHE A 117 5.84 -6.57 -13.48
C PHE A 117 4.33 -6.37 -13.36
N GLY A 118 3.72 -5.52 -14.22
CA GLY A 118 2.26 -5.45 -14.29
C GLY A 118 1.58 -4.51 -13.28
N ALA A 119 2.33 -3.60 -12.66
CA ALA A 119 1.77 -2.50 -11.88
C ALA A 119 1.56 -1.23 -12.72
N ALA A 120 0.51 -0.47 -12.41
CA ALA A 120 0.29 0.87 -12.91
C ALA A 120 0.06 1.84 -11.75
N LEU A 121 0.87 2.90 -11.66
CA LEU A 121 0.71 3.96 -10.68
C LEU A 121 0.21 5.23 -11.36
N LEU A 122 -0.99 5.67 -11.02
CA LEU A 122 -1.52 6.96 -11.42
C LEU A 122 -1.27 7.99 -10.32
N THR A 123 -0.82 9.20 -10.70
CA THR A 123 -0.61 10.33 -9.80
C THR A 123 -1.43 11.53 -10.24
N TYR A 124 -2.36 11.97 -9.38
CA TYR A 124 -2.98 13.28 -9.49
C TYR A 124 -2.15 14.34 -8.78
N ARG A 125 -2.26 15.57 -9.27
CA ARG A 125 -1.69 16.76 -8.63
C ARG A 125 -2.81 17.77 -8.35
N LEU A 126 -2.83 18.30 -7.13
CA LEU A 126 -3.75 19.34 -6.67
C LEU A 126 -2.94 20.48 -6.04
N PRO A 127 -3.42 21.74 -6.09
CA PRO A 127 -2.81 22.81 -5.31
C PRO A 127 -3.00 22.55 -3.80
N LEU A 128 -2.08 23.04 -2.97
CA LEU A 128 -2.28 23.09 -1.52
C LEU A 128 -3.15 24.29 -1.12
N PRO A 129 -3.88 24.22 0.00
CA PRO A 129 -4.45 25.42 0.60
C PRO A 129 -3.32 26.37 1.04
N PRO A 130 -3.56 27.69 1.06
CA PRO A 130 -2.51 28.68 1.32
C PRO A 130 -2.10 28.73 2.81
N ASP A 131 -2.93 28.19 3.71
CA ASP A 131 -2.68 28.16 5.15
C ASP A 131 -2.49 26.70 5.62
N LEU A 132 -1.41 26.44 6.35
CA LEU A 132 -1.11 25.11 6.90
C LEU A 132 -2.26 24.56 7.77
N ALA A 133 -2.99 25.44 8.45
CA ALA A 133 -4.14 25.09 9.29
C ALA A 133 -5.30 24.46 8.51
N GLU A 134 -5.36 24.63 7.18
CA GLU A 134 -6.39 24.03 6.33
C GLU A 134 -5.99 22.66 5.77
N LEU A 135 -4.74 22.24 5.93
CA LEU A 135 -4.25 20.95 5.44
C LEU A 135 -5.06 19.74 5.96
N PRO A 136 -5.53 19.71 7.22
CA PRO A 136 -6.41 18.63 7.70
C PRO A 136 -7.71 18.46 6.92
N ARG A 137 -8.30 19.57 6.45
CA ARG A 137 -9.52 19.54 5.64
C ARG A 137 -9.26 18.88 4.29
N LEU A 138 -8.11 19.18 3.68
CA LEU A 138 -7.69 18.55 2.43
C LEU A 138 -7.40 17.07 2.64
N GLY A 139 -6.61 16.69 3.66
CA GLY A 139 -6.30 15.29 3.94
C GLY A 139 -7.54 14.42 4.20
N THR A 140 -8.47 14.91 5.02
CA THR A 140 -9.76 14.24 5.24
C THR A 140 -10.58 14.07 3.95
N SER A 141 -10.48 15.02 3.02
CA SER A 141 -11.23 14.97 1.76
C SER A 141 -10.57 14.06 0.72
N LEU A 142 -9.26 13.84 0.83
CA LEU A 142 -8.51 12.96 -0.07
C LEU A 142 -8.62 11.49 0.34
N TYR A 143 -8.69 11.20 1.64
CA TYR A 143 -8.74 9.85 2.17
C TYR A 143 -9.94 9.07 1.62
N SER A 144 -9.65 7.95 0.93
CA SER A 144 -10.65 7.08 0.29
C SER A 144 -11.64 7.85 -0.60
N HIS A 145 -11.16 8.85 -1.36
CA HIS A 145 -12.00 9.67 -2.22
C HIS A 145 -12.49 8.89 -3.46
N ALA A 146 -13.70 8.34 -3.37
CA ALA A 146 -14.29 7.46 -4.40
C ALA A 146 -14.32 8.07 -5.82
N GLY A 147 -14.50 9.40 -5.94
CA GLY A 147 -14.49 10.07 -7.25
C GLY A 147 -13.11 10.08 -7.92
N LEU A 148 -12.04 10.16 -7.12
CA LEU A 148 -10.66 10.13 -7.64
C LEU A 148 -10.29 8.70 -8.04
N GLU A 149 -10.64 7.71 -7.20
CA GLU A 149 -10.40 6.30 -7.49
C GLU A 149 -11.15 5.85 -8.75
N ALA A 150 -12.43 6.20 -8.89
CA ALA A 150 -13.23 5.85 -10.06
C ALA A 150 -12.66 6.44 -11.36
N ASP A 151 -12.23 7.71 -11.33
CA ASP A 151 -11.58 8.34 -12.48
C ASP A 151 -10.19 7.73 -12.75
N ALA A 152 -9.42 7.41 -11.71
CA ALA A 152 -8.11 6.77 -11.85
C ALA A 152 -8.24 5.41 -12.54
N ARG A 153 -9.18 4.60 -12.06
CA ARG A 153 -9.51 3.29 -12.63
C ARG A 153 -9.95 3.41 -14.09
N LEU A 154 -10.77 4.41 -14.42
CA LEU A 154 -11.20 4.67 -15.80
C LEU A 154 -10.01 5.03 -16.71
N ARG A 155 -9.08 5.86 -16.24
CA ARG A 155 -7.88 6.25 -17.00
C ARG A 155 -6.93 5.08 -17.20
N VAL A 156 -6.66 4.30 -16.15
CA VAL A 156 -5.81 3.11 -16.21
C VAL A 156 -6.43 2.04 -17.10
N ALA A 157 -7.75 1.82 -17.02
CA ALA A 157 -8.45 0.88 -17.90
C ALA A 157 -8.27 1.23 -19.39
N ARG A 158 -8.37 2.52 -19.75
CA ARG A 158 -8.14 2.97 -21.14
C ARG A 158 -6.71 2.72 -21.61
N VAL A 159 -5.73 2.90 -20.73
CA VAL A 159 -4.32 2.62 -21.03
C VAL A 159 -4.12 1.12 -21.19
N LEU A 160 -4.64 0.32 -20.26
CA LEU A 160 -4.60 -1.15 -20.31
C LEU A 160 -5.22 -1.66 -21.61
N ASP A 161 -6.37 -1.14 -22.04
CA ASP A 161 -7.00 -1.56 -23.30
C ASP A 161 -6.13 -1.25 -24.52
N ALA A 162 -5.33 -0.17 -24.49
CA ALA A 162 -4.38 0.15 -25.55
C ALA A 162 -3.17 -0.80 -25.58
N ILE A 163 -2.66 -1.20 -24.41
CA ILE A 163 -1.48 -2.07 -24.29
C ILE A 163 -1.81 -3.55 -24.11
N ARG A 164 -3.09 -3.92 -24.06
CA ARG A 164 -3.56 -5.29 -23.83
C ARG A 164 -2.82 -6.38 -24.61
N PRO A 165 -2.42 -6.20 -25.90
CA PRO A 165 -1.69 -7.22 -26.65
C PRO A 165 -0.31 -7.58 -26.09
N VAL A 166 0.30 -6.70 -25.28
CA VAL A 166 1.66 -6.84 -24.75
C VAL A 166 1.69 -7.03 -23.23
N VAL A 167 0.51 -7.26 -22.63
CA VAL A 167 0.36 -7.58 -21.21
C VAL A 167 0.06 -9.07 -21.09
N GLU A 168 0.87 -9.80 -20.33
CA GLU A 168 0.58 -11.17 -19.95
C GLU A 168 -0.56 -11.20 -18.92
N ARG A 169 -1.60 -12.01 -19.19
CA ARG A 169 -2.79 -12.16 -18.33
C ARG A 169 -3.40 -10.80 -17.92
N PRO A 170 -3.82 -9.98 -18.88
CA PRO A 170 -4.30 -8.63 -18.62
C PRO A 170 -5.55 -8.67 -17.74
N ARG A 171 -5.47 -8.04 -16.57
CA ARG A 171 -6.56 -7.89 -15.61
C ARG A 171 -6.51 -6.48 -15.04
N LEU A 172 -7.60 -5.97 -14.50
CA LEU A 172 -7.54 -4.76 -13.68
C LEU A 172 -8.07 -5.16 -12.32
N ALA A 173 -7.17 -5.35 -11.35
CA ALA A 173 -7.53 -5.83 -10.03
C ALA A 173 -8.53 -4.87 -9.36
N GLU A 174 -9.44 -5.42 -8.56
CA GLU A 174 -10.32 -4.61 -7.71
C GLU A 174 -9.49 -3.90 -6.63
N ALA A 175 -8.51 -4.60 -6.05
CA ALA A 175 -7.55 -4.03 -5.11
C ALA A 175 -6.84 -2.81 -5.69
N VAL A 176 -6.70 -1.79 -4.85
CA VAL A 176 -6.05 -0.50 -5.14
C VAL A 176 -5.34 -0.05 -3.89
N GLU A 177 -4.14 0.50 -4.05
CA GLU A 177 -3.43 1.19 -2.96
C GLU A 177 -3.37 2.68 -3.25
N ASP A 178 -3.96 3.47 -2.36
CA ASP A 178 -3.95 4.93 -2.40
C ASP A 178 -2.99 5.52 -1.36
N TYR A 179 -2.33 6.62 -1.73
CA TYR A 179 -1.42 7.32 -0.82
C TYR A 179 -1.36 8.81 -1.16
N ALA A 180 -1.37 9.66 -0.14
CA ALA A 180 -1.31 11.11 -0.32
C ALA A 180 0.06 11.69 0.08
N VAL A 181 0.57 12.65 -0.68
CA VAL A 181 1.79 13.39 -0.33
C VAL A 181 1.50 14.89 -0.40
N PHE A 182 1.64 15.58 0.73
CA PHE A 182 1.58 17.03 0.79
C PHE A 182 2.99 17.59 0.63
N ALA A 183 3.37 17.92 -0.61
CA ALA A 183 4.67 18.47 -0.95
C ALA A 183 4.63 20.00 -0.85
N ILE A 184 5.11 20.52 0.27
CA ILE A 184 5.23 21.94 0.59
C ILE A 184 6.60 22.42 0.12
N THR A 185 6.62 23.21 -0.95
CA THR A 185 7.85 23.68 -1.61
C THR A 185 8.25 25.09 -1.19
N SER A 186 7.33 25.82 -0.57
CA SER A 186 7.62 27.08 0.10
C SER A 186 6.82 27.16 1.38
N TRP A 187 7.46 27.68 2.41
CA TRP A 187 6.91 27.99 3.71
C TRP A 187 7.53 29.32 4.12
N GLY A 188 6.85 30.10 4.96
CA GLY A 188 7.36 31.41 5.40
C GLY A 188 8.71 31.35 6.14
N ASP A 189 9.05 32.40 6.88
CA ASP A 189 10.41 32.57 7.44
C ASP A 189 10.85 31.53 8.50
N ASN A 190 9.94 30.67 8.98
CA ASN A 190 10.25 29.66 10.00
C ASN A 190 10.91 28.43 9.37
N SER A 191 11.82 27.76 10.09
CA SER A 191 12.36 26.48 9.62
C SER A 191 11.29 25.37 9.69
N PRO A 192 11.32 24.36 8.79
CA PRO A 192 10.40 23.22 8.88
C PRO A 192 10.40 22.48 10.23
N PRO A 193 11.56 22.28 10.90
CA PRO A 193 11.57 21.74 12.27
C PRO A 193 10.78 22.59 13.27
N ASP A 194 10.91 23.92 13.23
CA ASP A 194 10.17 24.83 14.12
C ASP A 194 8.67 24.81 13.81
N ILE A 195 8.31 24.72 12.53
CA ILE A 195 6.92 24.56 12.09
C ILE A 195 6.37 23.25 12.64
N LEU A 196 7.11 22.14 12.55
CA LEU A 196 6.67 20.86 13.11
C LEU A 196 6.49 20.94 14.63
N GLU A 197 7.41 21.56 15.36
CA GLU A 197 7.27 21.71 16.82
C GLU A 197 6.01 22.48 17.20
N THR A 198 5.74 23.58 16.49
CA THR A 198 4.62 24.48 16.77
C THR A 198 3.28 23.93 16.25
N HIS A 199 3.26 23.29 15.08
CA HIS A 199 2.06 22.86 14.36
C HIS A 199 1.91 21.33 14.26
N ARG A 200 2.60 20.56 15.12
CA ARG A 200 2.57 19.08 15.13
C ARG A 200 1.16 18.49 15.06
N ALA A 201 0.23 19.06 15.82
CA ALA A 201 -1.15 18.58 15.87
C ALA A 201 -1.87 18.72 14.52
N VAL A 202 -1.61 19.80 13.79
CA VAL A 202 -2.19 20.06 12.46
C VAL A 202 -1.61 19.10 11.44
N ILE A 203 -0.28 18.91 11.44
CA ILE A 203 0.42 17.97 10.54
C ILE A 203 -0.07 16.53 10.80
N ALA A 204 -0.11 16.11 12.07
CA ALA A 204 -0.62 14.80 12.46
C ALA A 204 -2.06 14.58 11.99
N GLN A 205 -2.94 15.58 12.16
CA GLN A 205 -4.33 15.46 11.77
C GLN A 205 -4.52 15.41 10.24
N ALA A 206 -3.69 16.13 9.48
CA ALA A 206 -3.66 16.05 8.03
C ALA A 206 -3.23 14.67 7.52
N ILE A 207 -2.20 14.09 8.14
CA ILE A 207 -1.68 12.77 7.78
C ILE A 207 -2.67 11.66 8.13
N GLU A 208 -3.28 11.73 9.33
CA GLU A 208 -4.27 10.74 9.77
C GLU A 208 -5.62 10.86 9.06
N ALA A 209 -5.86 11.97 8.34
CA ALA A 209 -7.13 12.27 7.69
C ALA A 209 -8.35 12.26 8.65
N GLU A 210 -8.11 12.64 9.91
CA GLU A 210 -9.11 12.59 10.98
C GLU A 210 -9.81 13.93 11.21
N ARG A 211 -11.14 13.89 11.39
CA ARG A 211 -11.93 15.10 11.69
C ARG A 211 -11.89 15.47 13.17
N VAL A 212 -11.55 14.52 14.03
CA VAL A 212 -11.53 14.70 15.48
C VAL A 212 -10.16 15.18 15.95
N THR A 213 -10.15 15.93 17.04
CA THR A 213 -8.89 16.33 17.68
C THR A 213 -8.16 15.09 18.18
N LEU A 214 -6.93 14.91 17.70
CA LEU A 214 -6.09 13.77 18.07
C LEU A 214 -5.60 13.90 19.51
N SER A 215 -5.44 12.75 20.18
CA SER A 215 -4.81 12.68 21.49
C SER A 215 -3.32 13.02 21.39
N LYS A 216 -2.68 13.46 22.48
CA LYS A 216 -1.23 13.72 22.49
C LYS A 216 -0.41 12.50 22.07
N ALA A 217 -0.81 11.31 22.51
CA ALA A 217 -0.14 10.06 22.13
C ALA A 217 -0.26 9.78 20.63
N GLN A 218 -1.46 10.01 20.06
CA GLN A 218 -1.68 9.83 18.63
C GLN A 218 -0.91 10.85 17.80
N ILE A 219 -0.85 12.11 18.23
CA ILE A 219 -0.06 13.16 17.56
C ILE A 219 1.42 12.76 17.50
N LEU A 220 1.97 12.26 18.61
CA LEU A 220 3.36 11.80 18.65
C LEU A 220 3.58 10.58 17.76
N ARG A 221 2.71 9.57 17.81
CA ARG A 221 2.78 8.38 16.94
C ARG A 221 2.70 8.74 15.46
N ALA A 222 1.78 9.64 15.10
CA ALA A 222 1.57 10.09 13.72
C ALA A 222 2.74 10.89 13.15
N THR A 223 3.63 11.39 14.02
CA THR A 223 4.74 12.25 13.63
C THR A 223 6.09 11.73 14.10
N ASP A 224 6.18 10.47 14.58
CA ASP A 224 7.46 9.92 15.04
C ASP A 224 8.42 9.61 13.89
N ALA A 225 7.89 9.24 12.72
CA ALA A 225 8.66 9.01 11.50
C ALA A 225 8.93 10.34 10.80
N THR A 226 9.55 11.24 11.54
CA THR A 226 10.09 12.50 11.04
C THR A 226 11.54 12.29 10.62
N MET A 227 11.89 12.79 9.44
CA MET A 227 13.24 12.81 8.91
C MET A 227 13.63 14.21 8.46
N THR A 228 14.85 14.59 8.80
CA THR A 228 15.47 15.86 8.40
C THR A 228 16.90 15.57 7.95
N TYR A 229 17.30 16.14 6.83
CA TYR A 229 18.65 16.13 6.28
C TYR A 229 19.34 17.47 6.48
N ALA A 230 18.64 18.58 6.20
CA ALA A 230 19.09 19.95 6.46
C ALA A 230 18.03 20.75 7.24
N GLU A 231 18.41 21.89 7.83
CA GLU A 231 17.44 22.77 8.52
C GLU A 231 16.35 23.33 7.60
N SER A 232 16.51 23.19 6.29
CA SER A 232 15.56 23.60 5.25
C SER A 232 14.70 22.46 4.73
N ASP A 233 14.76 21.25 5.30
CA ASP A 233 13.91 20.14 4.88
C ASP A 233 13.31 19.36 6.06
N LEU A 234 12.18 18.71 5.79
CA LEU A 234 11.52 17.83 6.75
C LEU A 234 10.53 16.91 6.04
N ALA A 235 10.60 15.61 6.31
CA ALA A 235 9.62 14.64 5.86
C ALA A 235 8.95 14.00 7.08
N VAL A 236 7.63 14.04 7.15
CA VAL A 236 6.83 13.22 8.08
C VAL A 236 6.10 12.18 7.27
N ILE A 237 6.33 10.90 7.56
CA ILE A 237 5.78 9.78 6.80
C ILE A 237 4.92 8.92 7.71
N ASP A 238 3.70 8.61 7.29
CA ASP A 238 2.86 7.61 7.92
C ASP A 238 2.14 6.76 6.88
N TRP A 239 1.33 5.80 7.33
CA TRP A 239 0.66 4.80 6.50
C TRP A 239 -0.34 5.40 5.49
N ASN A 240 -1.01 6.49 5.85
CA ASN A 240 -2.01 7.16 5.00
C ASN A 240 -1.42 8.20 4.05
N ALA A 241 -0.43 8.94 4.55
CA ALA A 241 0.07 10.10 3.85
C ALA A 241 1.45 10.52 4.36
N ALA A 242 2.11 11.37 3.57
CA ALA A 242 3.30 12.09 3.97
C ALA A 242 3.12 13.60 3.87
N VAL A 243 3.81 14.34 4.75
CA VAL A 243 4.00 15.79 4.63
C VAL A 243 5.48 16.05 4.42
N LEU A 244 5.80 16.73 3.32
CA LEU A 244 7.16 17.06 2.93
C LEU A 244 7.33 18.58 2.92
N PHE A 245 8.32 19.09 3.63
CA PHE A 245 8.86 20.43 3.46
C PHE A 245 10.18 20.26 2.73
N ASP A 246 10.19 20.58 1.45
CA ASP A 246 11.38 20.49 0.60
C ASP A 246 11.13 21.34 -0.65
N ALA A 247 12.08 22.20 -1.01
CA ALA A 247 11.99 23.00 -2.22
C ALA A 247 12.05 22.14 -3.51
N GLU A 248 12.71 20.97 -3.44
CA GLU A 248 12.89 20.03 -4.55
C GLU A 248 12.50 18.59 -4.14
N PRO A 249 11.21 18.31 -3.85
CA PRO A 249 10.76 17.07 -3.22
C PRO A 249 10.74 15.84 -4.14
N ASP A 250 11.11 15.98 -5.42
CA ASP A 250 10.90 14.99 -6.49
C ASP A 250 11.51 13.61 -6.15
N ASP A 251 12.67 13.62 -5.51
CA ASP A 251 13.42 12.42 -5.15
C ASP A 251 12.74 11.65 -4.02
N VAL A 252 12.24 12.38 -3.01
CA VAL A 252 11.47 11.85 -1.88
C VAL A 252 10.14 11.29 -2.35
N ILE A 253 9.45 12.03 -3.23
CA ILE A 253 8.20 11.59 -3.87
C ILE A 253 8.42 10.28 -4.62
N SER A 254 9.49 10.16 -5.41
CA SER A 254 9.80 8.94 -6.16
C SER A 254 9.98 7.73 -5.25
N VAL A 255 10.61 7.91 -4.08
CA VAL A 255 10.76 6.85 -3.06
C VAL A 255 9.41 6.44 -2.48
N LEU A 256 8.52 7.40 -2.18
CA LEU A 256 7.19 7.12 -1.64
C LEU A 256 6.28 6.43 -2.68
N GLN A 257 6.34 6.88 -3.93
CA GLN A 257 5.65 6.22 -5.05
C GLN A 257 6.06 4.75 -5.17
N HIS A 258 7.37 4.50 -5.11
CA HIS A 258 7.90 3.14 -5.17
C HIS A 258 7.43 2.27 -3.99
N ALA A 259 7.52 2.79 -2.76
CA ALA A 259 7.07 2.06 -1.57
C ALA A 259 5.55 1.73 -1.63
N ASN A 260 4.74 2.62 -2.20
CA ASN A 260 3.31 2.36 -2.43
C ASN A 260 3.06 1.24 -3.44
N ILE A 261 3.87 1.17 -4.51
CA ILE A 261 3.77 0.08 -5.49
C ILE A 261 4.22 -1.25 -4.88
N GLU A 262 5.29 -1.25 -4.10
CA GLU A 262 5.72 -2.47 -3.40
C GLU A 262 4.64 -2.99 -2.46
N LEU A 263 3.92 -2.10 -1.76
CA LEU A 263 2.79 -2.48 -0.92
C LEU A 263 1.71 -3.19 -1.75
N LEU A 264 1.32 -2.60 -2.89
CA LEU A 264 0.35 -3.20 -3.81
C LEU A 264 0.80 -4.61 -4.23
N GLU A 265 2.02 -4.73 -4.73
CA GLU A 265 2.55 -6.00 -5.25
C GLU A 265 2.57 -7.08 -4.18
N LEU A 266 3.03 -6.75 -2.97
CA LEU A 266 3.06 -7.71 -1.88
C LEU A 266 1.64 -8.15 -1.48
N ARG A 267 0.66 -7.25 -1.49
CA ARG A 267 -0.74 -7.57 -1.20
C ARG A 267 -1.39 -8.43 -2.28
N VAL A 268 -1.07 -8.15 -3.55
CA VAL A 268 -1.51 -8.96 -4.68
C VAL A 268 -0.93 -10.37 -4.57
N LEU A 269 0.37 -10.49 -4.33
CA LEU A 269 1.05 -11.78 -4.16
C LEU A 269 0.50 -12.56 -2.97
N ASP A 270 0.29 -11.88 -1.84
CA ASP A 270 -0.27 -12.48 -0.64
C ASP A 270 -1.67 -13.09 -0.89
N HIS A 271 -2.49 -12.39 -1.68
CA HIS A 271 -3.83 -12.86 -2.09
C HIS A 271 -3.77 -14.01 -3.11
N GLU A 272 -2.90 -13.92 -4.12
CA GLU A 272 -2.72 -15.00 -5.09
C GLU A 272 -2.24 -16.29 -4.42
N LEU A 273 -1.30 -16.18 -3.48
CA LEU A 273 -0.80 -17.32 -2.72
C LEU A 273 -1.86 -17.93 -1.79
N ASP A 274 -2.71 -17.10 -1.16
CA ASP A 274 -3.84 -17.61 -0.39
C ASP A 274 -4.81 -18.43 -1.25
N ALA A 275 -5.16 -17.93 -2.43
CA ALA A 275 -6.05 -18.64 -3.35
C ALA A 275 -5.47 -20.01 -3.77
N ILE A 276 -4.15 -20.10 -3.95
CA ILE A 276 -3.47 -21.38 -4.26
C ILE A 276 -3.59 -22.36 -3.09
N LEU A 277 -3.33 -21.89 -1.87
CA LEU A 277 -3.35 -22.71 -0.66
C LEU A 277 -4.77 -23.21 -0.35
N ASP A 278 -5.78 -22.33 -0.41
CA ASP A 278 -7.18 -22.68 -0.18
C ASP A 278 -7.67 -23.77 -1.14
N HIS A 279 -7.37 -23.63 -2.45
CA HIS A 279 -7.75 -24.63 -3.44
C HIS A 279 -7.07 -25.99 -3.24
N ALA A 280 -5.84 -25.99 -2.70
CA ALA A 280 -5.14 -27.23 -2.44
C ALA A 280 -5.73 -27.98 -1.24
N ASP A 281 -6.15 -27.26 -0.19
CA ASP A 281 -6.84 -27.83 0.97
C ASP A 281 -8.21 -28.40 0.59
N GLU A 282 -9.02 -27.66 -0.19
CA GLU A 282 -10.31 -28.15 -0.70
C GLU A 282 -10.15 -29.41 -1.54
N THR A 283 -9.13 -29.44 -2.39
CA THR A 283 -8.85 -30.59 -3.25
C THR A 283 -8.39 -31.80 -2.42
N LEU A 284 -7.53 -31.61 -1.42
CA LEU A 284 -7.12 -32.67 -0.51
C LEU A 284 -8.31 -33.21 0.31
N ALA A 285 -9.22 -32.33 0.76
CA ALA A 285 -10.45 -32.71 1.44
C ALA A 285 -11.40 -33.51 0.51
N ALA A 286 -11.53 -33.10 -0.76
CA ALA A 286 -12.32 -33.82 -1.75
C ALA A 286 -11.74 -35.23 -2.05
N LEU A 287 -10.41 -35.34 -2.16
CA LEU A 287 -9.71 -36.60 -2.39
C LEU A 287 -9.78 -37.57 -1.20
N THR A 288 -9.85 -37.05 0.02
CA THR A 288 -9.95 -37.85 1.25
C THR A 288 -11.39 -38.23 1.61
N SER A 289 -12.40 -37.47 1.15
CA SER A 289 -13.82 -37.78 1.37
C SER A 289 -14.41 -38.84 0.43
N SER A 290 -13.77 -39.12 -0.72
CA SER A 290 -14.20 -40.19 -1.62
C SER A 290 -13.85 -41.57 -1.06
N ARG A 291 -14.88 -42.35 -0.71
CA ARG A 291 -14.75 -43.74 -0.24
C ARG A 291 -14.26 -44.73 -1.31
N PHE A 292 -14.05 -44.25 -2.55
CA PHE A 292 -13.50 -45.02 -3.65
C PHE A 292 -12.28 -44.28 -4.26
N TRP A 293 -11.10 -44.85 -4.03
CA TRP A 293 -9.80 -44.71 -4.72
C TRP A 293 -9.41 -43.33 -5.34
N PRO A 294 -8.36 -42.64 -4.83
CA PRO A 294 -7.76 -41.48 -5.48
C PRO A 294 -6.46 -41.88 -6.21
N ALA A 295 -6.58 -42.56 -7.35
CA ALA A 295 -5.43 -42.87 -8.22
C ALA A 295 -5.08 -41.74 -9.19
N PHE A 296 -5.87 -40.66 -9.23
CA PHE A 296 -5.73 -39.57 -10.20
C PHE A 296 -5.66 -38.19 -9.52
N ALA A 297 -4.77 -38.01 -8.54
CA ALA A 297 -4.21 -36.68 -8.32
C ALA A 297 -3.46 -36.33 -9.63
N SER A 298 -4.17 -35.62 -10.52
CA SER A 298 -3.80 -35.56 -11.93
C SER A 298 -2.46 -34.86 -12.09
N SER A 299 -1.59 -35.39 -12.96
CA SER A 299 -0.34 -34.74 -13.38
C SER A 299 -0.57 -33.30 -13.89
N GLY A 300 -1.79 -32.96 -14.33
CA GLY A 300 -2.19 -31.61 -14.71
C GLY A 300 -2.32 -30.64 -13.54
N MET A 301 -2.71 -31.10 -12.35
CA MET A 301 -2.84 -30.28 -11.14
C MET A 301 -1.47 -29.92 -10.56
N LEU A 302 -0.56 -30.89 -10.49
CA LEU A 302 0.84 -30.65 -10.12
C LEU A 302 1.53 -29.64 -11.05
N ARG A 303 1.25 -29.71 -12.36
CA ARG A 303 1.78 -28.74 -13.34
C ARG A 303 1.22 -27.34 -13.14
N ARG A 304 -0.07 -27.19 -12.84
CA ARG A 304 -0.68 -25.89 -12.53
C ARG A 304 -0.12 -25.31 -11.23
N PHE A 305 0.05 -26.16 -10.21
CA PHE A 305 0.60 -25.72 -8.94
C PHE A 305 2.06 -25.26 -9.07
N ALA A 306 2.88 -26.02 -9.83
CA ALA A 306 4.25 -25.63 -10.16
C ALA A 306 4.33 -24.33 -10.98
N SER A 307 3.41 -24.12 -11.94
CA SER A 307 3.42 -22.90 -12.74
C SER A 307 3.09 -21.68 -11.89
N VAL A 308 2.05 -21.73 -11.05
CA VAL A 308 1.69 -20.57 -10.22
C VAL A 308 2.74 -20.31 -9.14
N GLN A 309 3.37 -21.34 -8.57
CA GLN A 309 4.52 -21.17 -7.68
C GLN A 309 5.69 -20.45 -8.38
N THR A 310 6.01 -20.85 -9.61
CA THR A 310 7.08 -20.22 -10.39
C THR A 310 6.73 -18.77 -10.70
N ASP A 311 5.48 -18.51 -11.09
CA ASP A 311 4.99 -17.17 -11.40
C ASP A 311 5.09 -16.24 -10.18
N ALA A 312 4.63 -16.69 -9.00
CA ALA A 312 4.70 -15.93 -7.76
C ALA A 312 6.16 -15.68 -7.32
N ALA A 313 7.06 -16.64 -7.52
CA ALA A 313 8.49 -16.45 -7.25
C ALA A 313 9.12 -15.43 -8.21
N VAL A 314 8.76 -15.44 -9.50
CA VAL A 314 9.22 -14.45 -10.48
C VAL A 314 8.73 -13.05 -10.14
N MET A 315 7.47 -12.88 -9.77
CA MET A 315 6.94 -11.59 -9.31
C MET A 315 7.65 -11.10 -8.04
N PHE A 316 7.84 -11.99 -7.06
CA PHE A 316 8.58 -11.64 -5.83
C PHE A 316 10.05 -11.28 -6.12
N GLU A 317 10.70 -11.94 -7.07
CA GLU A 317 12.03 -11.58 -7.52
C GLU A 317 12.03 -10.22 -8.23
N GLY A 318 11.02 -9.93 -9.06
CA GLY A 318 10.82 -8.62 -9.71
C GLY A 318 10.71 -7.47 -8.71
N VAL A 319 9.90 -7.65 -7.66
CA VAL A 319 9.78 -6.68 -6.55
C VAL A 319 11.14 -6.42 -5.89
N ASN A 320 11.89 -7.47 -5.58
CA ASN A 320 13.21 -7.33 -4.92
C ASN A 320 14.32 -6.84 -5.86
N ASN A 321 14.25 -7.13 -7.16
CA ASN A 321 15.26 -6.72 -8.15
C ASN A 321 15.09 -5.27 -8.61
N ALA A 322 13.91 -4.66 -8.43
CA ALA A 322 13.67 -3.24 -8.71
C ALA A 322 14.55 -2.30 -7.85
N ILE A 323 15.19 -2.83 -6.81
CA ILE A 323 16.09 -2.08 -5.93
C ILE A 323 17.51 -2.60 -6.07
N LYS A 324 18.27 -1.98 -6.98
CA LYS A 324 19.72 -1.88 -6.83
C LYS A 324 20.08 -0.40 -6.78
N LEU A 325 20.85 -0.04 -5.74
CA LEU A 325 21.51 1.25 -5.54
C LEU A 325 20.62 2.46 -5.21
N LEU A 326 20.13 2.55 -3.97
CA LEU A 326 19.84 3.85 -3.34
C LEU A 326 21.17 4.65 -3.24
N GLY A 327 21.52 5.35 -4.32
CA GLY A 327 22.76 6.10 -4.52
C GLY A 327 22.97 7.28 -3.54
N ASN A 328 21.99 7.55 -2.69
CA ASN A 328 22.08 8.50 -1.58
C ASN A 328 21.67 7.82 -0.26
N GLN A 329 22.52 7.93 0.77
CA GLN A 329 22.27 7.40 2.12
C GLN A 329 20.99 7.97 2.75
N TYR A 330 20.63 9.22 2.43
CA TYR A 330 19.39 9.84 2.90
C TYR A 330 18.17 9.12 2.34
N LEU A 331 18.09 8.97 1.02
CA LEU A 331 16.98 8.28 0.35
C LEU A 331 16.88 6.81 0.77
N ALA A 332 18.02 6.15 1.00
CA ALA A 332 18.03 4.79 1.56
C ALA A 332 17.40 4.71 2.95
N ARG A 333 17.60 5.74 3.78
CA ARG A 333 17.03 5.82 5.12
C ARG A 333 15.54 6.18 5.05
N LEU A 334 15.18 7.11 4.17
CA LEU A 334 13.80 7.49 3.88
C LEU A 334 12.98 6.28 3.44
N TYR A 335 13.49 5.50 2.48
CA TYR A 335 12.85 4.27 2.04
C TYR A 335 12.61 3.29 3.21
N ARG A 336 13.61 3.05 4.08
CA ARG A 336 13.43 2.17 5.25
C ARG A 336 12.34 2.67 6.21
N VAL A 337 12.25 3.99 6.41
CA VAL A 337 11.20 4.59 7.25
C VAL A 337 9.84 4.42 6.59
N ALA A 338 9.72 4.73 5.30
CA ALA A 338 8.48 4.52 4.54
C ALA A 338 8.05 3.05 4.53
N ALA A 339 8.97 2.13 4.23
CA ALA A 339 8.72 0.68 4.23
C ALA A 339 8.22 0.18 5.59
N THR A 340 8.79 0.68 6.68
CA THR A 340 8.34 0.34 8.03
C THR A 340 6.94 0.90 8.31
N ARG A 341 6.64 2.12 7.85
CA ARG A 341 5.33 2.76 8.04
C ARG A 341 4.21 2.16 7.20
N LEU A 342 4.55 1.65 6.02
CA LEU A 342 3.64 0.89 5.15
C LEU A 342 3.61 -0.61 5.51
N ASP A 343 4.32 -1.02 6.56
CA ASP A 343 4.41 -2.41 7.03
C ASP A 343 4.91 -3.42 5.98
N LEU A 344 5.72 -2.96 5.01
CA LEU A 344 6.27 -3.82 3.95
C LEU A 344 7.03 -5.04 4.50
N PRO A 345 7.83 -4.95 5.58
CA PRO A 345 8.51 -6.13 6.12
C PRO A 345 7.56 -7.23 6.60
N ALA A 346 6.40 -6.86 7.16
CA ALA A 346 5.41 -7.85 7.61
C ALA A 346 4.74 -8.53 6.42
N TRP A 347 4.38 -7.77 5.38
CA TRP A 347 3.85 -8.28 4.13
C TRP A 347 4.87 -9.20 3.42
N GLN A 348 6.12 -8.78 3.28
CA GLN A 348 7.22 -9.61 2.75
C GLN A 348 7.35 -10.93 3.50
N ALA A 349 7.33 -10.89 4.84
CA ALA A 349 7.41 -12.09 5.66
C ALA A 349 6.17 -12.99 5.49
N SER A 350 4.97 -12.41 5.27
CA SER A 350 3.75 -13.18 4.97
C SER A 350 3.88 -13.92 3.64
N VAL A 351 4.21 -13.19 2.57
CA VAL A 351 4.42 -13.74 1.23
C VAL A 351 5.48 -14.83 1.24
N GLN A 352 6.62 -14.61 1.90
CA GLN A 352 7.68 -15.62 1.99
C GLN A 352 7.19 -16.91 2.67
N ARG A 353 6.49 -16.81 3.81
CA ARG A 353 5.93 -17.99 4.49
C ARG A 353 4.94 -18.75 3.60
N LYS A 354 4.12 -18.03 2.83
CA LYS A 354 3.14 -18.62 1.91
C LYS A 354 3.81 -19.29 0.71
N LEU A 355 4.88 -18.70 0.18
CA LEU A 355 5.73 -19.33 -0.86
C LEU A 355 6.35 -20.63 -0.35
N GLU A 356 6.94 -20.62 0.84
CA GLU A 356 7.52 -21.82 1.48
C GLU A 356 6.47 -22.92 1.74
N ALA A 357 5.27 -22.53 2.20
CA ALA A 357 4.14 -23.44 2.40
C ALA A 357 3.67 -24.06 1.07
N THR A 358 3.57 -23.25 0.02
CA THR A 358 3.24 -23.68 -1.34
C THR A 358 4.29 -24.68 -1.83
N GLU A 359 5.58 -24.37 -1.72
CA GLU A 359 6.67 -25.30 -2.10
C GLU A 359 6.59 -26.64 -1.34
N SER A 360 6.37 -26.60 -0.02
CA SER A 360 6.21 -27.80 0.80
C SER A 360 5.05 -28.67 0.34
N LEU A 361 3.93 -28.05 -0.02
CA LEU A 361 2.74 -28.73 -0.50
C LEU A 361 2.97 -29.38 -1.85
N TYR A 362 3.61 -28.66 -2.79
CA TYR A 362 4.02 -29.21 -4.07
C TYR A 362 4.91 -30.44 -3.90
N GLN A 363 5.95 -30.34 -3.05
CA GLN A 363 6.89 -31.43 -2.81
C GLN A 363 6.16 -32.67 -2.25
N LYS A 364 5.27 -32.50 -1.26
CA LYS A 364 4.45 -33.59 -0.71
C LYS A 364 3.55 -34.24 -1.76
N MET A 365 2.89 -33.44 -2.61
CA MET A 365 2.04 -33.97 -3.69
C MET A 365 2.86 -34.73 -4.75
N SER A 366 4.04 -34.21 -5.11
CA SER A 366 4.97 -34.84 -6.05
C SER A 366 5.51 -36.18 -5.52
N ASP A 367 5.95 -36.21 -4.26
CA ASP A 367 6.46 -37.42 -3.62
C ASP A 367 5.40 -38.52 -3.55
N SER A 368 4.15 -38.17 -3.24
CA SER A 368 3.03 -39.13 -3.24
C SER A 368 2.80 -39.78 -4.60
N THR A 369 3.08 -39.06 -5.70
CA THR A 369 2.94 -39.60 -7.07
C THR A 369 4.08 -40.58 -7.39
N SER A 370 5.29 -40.31 -6.90
CA SER A 370 6.45 -41.20 -7.04
C SER A 370 6.27 -42.50 -6.25
N THR A 371 5.80 -42.42 -5.01
CA THR A 371 5.47 -43.61 -4.20
C THR A 371 4.34 -44.42 -4.82
N LYS A 372 3.28 -43.77 -5.34
CA LYS A 372 2.20 -44.47 -6.05
C LYS A 372 2.67 -45.15 -7.34
N ARG A 373 3.62 -44.58 -8.08
CA ARG A 373 4.20 -45.25 -9.26
C ARG A 373 4.94 -46.52 -8.88
N LEU A 374 5.66 -46.52 -7.75
CA LEU A 374 6.32 -47.71 -7.23
C LEU A 374 5.29 -48.75 -6.77
N GLU A 375 4.23 -48.34 -6.09
CA GLU A 375 3.15 -49.23 -5.65
C GLU A 375 2.36 -49.82 -6.84
N VAL A 376 2.06 -49.02 -7.87
CA VAL A 376 1.41 -49.51 -9.11
C VAL A 376 2.31 -50.48 -9.86
N LEU A 377 3.62 -50.22 -9.92
CA LEU A 377 4.58 -51.15 -10.51
C LEU A 377 4.63 -52.46 -9.73
N GLU A 378 4.56 -52.41 -8.41
CA GLU A 378 4.44 -53.59 -7.55
C GLU A 378 3.14 -54.37 -7.82
N TRP A 379 1.99 -53.70 -7.89
CA TRP A 379 0.71 -54.33 -8.22
C TRP A 379 0.70 -54.95 -9.62
N VAL A 380 1.28 -54.26 -10.62
CA VAL A 380 1.43 -54.81 -11.98
C VAL A 380 2.29 -56.07 -11.95
N ILE A 381 3.38 -56.10 -11.18
CA ILE A 381 4.21 -57.30 -10.97
C ILE A 381 3.40 -58.41 -10.28
N ILE A 382 2.68 -58.11 -9.19
CA ILE A 382 1.86 -59.09 -8.46
C ILE A 382 0.78 -59.69 -9.38
N ILE A 383 0.12 -58.85 -10.18
CA ILE A 383 -0.89 -59.28 -11.16
C ILE A 383 -0.25 -60.14 -12.25
N LEU A 384 0.89 -59.73 -12.82
CA LEU A 384 1.65 -60.51 -13.81
C LEU A 384 2.05 -61.88 -13.28
N ILE A 385 2.55 -61.95 -12.04
CA ILE A 385 2.92 -63.21 -11.38
C ILE A 385 1.68 -64.08 -11.16
N THR A 386 0.60 -63.49 -10.64
CA THR A 386 -0.64 -64.21 -10.36
C THR A 386 -1.25 -64.78 -11.64
N VAL A 387 -1.31 -63.98 -12.72
CA VAL A 387 -1.78 -64.42 -14.04
C VAL A 387 -0.86 -65.51 -14.60
N SER A 388 0.46 -65.37 -14.48
CA SER A 388 1.44 -66.39 -14.93
C SER A 388 1.31 -67.70 -14.16
N ILE A 389 0.95 -67.68 -12.88
CA ILE A 389 0.76 -68.88 -12.06
C ILE A 389 -0.58 -69.55 -12.38
N VAL A 390 -1.65 -68.78 -12.62
CA VAL A 390 -2.99 -69.31 -12.84
C VAL A 390 -3.18 -69.84 -14.26
N LEU A 391 -2.57 -69.20 -15.28
CA LEU A 391 -2.67 -69.59 -16.69
C LEU A 391 -2.41 -71.09 -16.96
N PRO A 392 -1.34 -71.71 -16.43
CA PRO A 392 -1.07 -73.16 -16.59
C PRO A 392 -2.16 -74.09 -16.05
N PHE A 393 -2.99 -73.63 -15.10
CA PHE A 393 -4.06 -74.44 -14.49
C PHE A 393 -5.43 -74.18 -15.12
N THR A 394 -5.52 -73.27 -16.10
CA THR A 394 -6.75 -73.07 -16.86
C THR A 394 -6.84 -74.10 -17.99
N PRO A 395 -8.03 -74.68 -18.24
CA PRO A 395 -8.21 -75.87 -19.11
C PRO A 395 -7.99 -75.63 -20.61
N TRP A 396 -7.35 -74.52 -20.97
CA TRP A 396 -7.06 -74.11 -22.35
C TRP A 396 -5.60 -74.37 -22.75
N TYR A 397 -4.76 -74.86 -21.83
CA TYR A 397 -3.31 -75.06 -22.01
C TYR A 397 -2.84 -76.53 -21.97
N HIS A 398 -3.75 -77.49 -22.14
CA HIS A 398 -3.44 -78.90 -22.36
C HIS A 398 -3.94 -79.41 -23.71
#